data_AF-A0A7C6C7W8-F1
#
_entry.id   AF-A0A7C6C7W8-F1
#
_cell.length_a   1.000
_cell.length_b   1.000
_cell.length_c   1.000
_cell.angle_alpha   90.00
_cell.angle_beta   90.00
_cell.angle_gamma   90.00
#
_symmetry.space_group_name_H-M   'P 1'
#
loop_
_entity.id
_entity.type
_entity.pdbx_description
1 polymer ?
#
loop_
_entity_poly.entity_id
_entity_poly.type
_entity_poly.pdbx_seq_one_letter_code
_entity_poly.pdbx_strand_id
1 'polypeptide(L)' 'MHSYVYQVNVPYADSDSVLAAIRHKVKQLQQAHPSLAACQLADVGMKKADNGVDITLYFAAKSVDR' A
#
# COMPACT_ATOMS: atom_id res chain seq x y z
N MET A 1 -14.22 4.24 11.76
CA MET A 1 -13.58 3.58 10.60
C MET A 1 -12.08 3.69 10.80
N HIS A 2 -11.35 2.57 10.89
CA HIS A 2 -9.89 2.61 10.92
C HIS A 2 -9.38 2.65 9.48
N SER A 3 -8.73 3.74 9.10
CA SER A 3 -7.99 3.88 7.86
C SER A 3 -6.50 3.84 8.18
N TYR A 4 -5.78 2.92 7.53
CA TYR A 4 -4.33 2.85 7.69
C TYR A 4 -3.67 3.38 6.43
N VAL A 5 -2.74 4.31 6.61
CA VAL A 5 -1.99 4.93 5.51
C VAL A 5 -0.53 4.58 5.66
N TYR A 6 0.06 4.01 4.61
CA TYR A 6 1.47 3.66 4.58
C TYR A 6 2.13 4.30 3.38
N GLN A 7 3.19 5.05 3.61
CA GLN A 7 3.99 5.63 2.54
C GLN A 7 5.30 4.84 2.38
N VAL A 8 5.67 4.57 1.13
CA VAL A 8 6.93 3.96 0.76
C VAL A 8 7.52 4.73 -0.41
N ASN A 9 8.77 5.15 -0.26
CA ASN A 9 9.54 5.70 -1.36
C ASN A 9 10.24 4.53 -2.07
N VAL A 10 9.95 4.35 -3.35
CA VAL A 10 10.58 3.32 -4.18
C VAL A 10 11.39 4.04 -5.26
N PRO A 11 12.70 3.76 -5.37
CA PRO A 11 13.49 4.29 -6.48
C PRO A 11 12.89 3.79 -7.79
N TYR A 12 12.59 4.73 -8.69
CA TYR A 12 11.92 4.42 -9.95
C TYR A 12 12.94 3.80 -10.91
N ALA A 13 12.96 2.48 -10.98
CA ALA A 13 13.68 1.74 -12.00
C ALA A 13 12.73 1.38 -13.15
N ASP A 14 11.75 0.51 -12.85
CA ASP A 14 10.78 -0.01 -13.81
C ASP A 14 9.39 -0.12 -13.18
N SER A 15 8.35 -0.01 -14.00
CA SER A 15 6.95 -0.16 -13.57
C SER A 15 6.69 -1.50 -12.89
N ASP A 16 7.33 -2.58 -13.37
CA ASP A 16 7.18 -3.92 -12.81
C ASP A 16 7.80 -4.01 -11.40
N SER A 17 8.98 -3.42 -11.20
CA SER A 17 9.64 -3.33 -9.89
C SER A 17 8.81 -2.53 -8.89
N VAL A 18 8.18 -1.43 -9.34
CA VAL A 18 7.27 -0.63 -8.51
C VAL A 18 6.04 -1.45 -8.10
N LEU A 19 5.44 -2.19 -9.03
CA LEU A 19 4.29 -3.05 -8.75
C LEU A 19 4.64 -4.19 -7.79
N ALA A 20 5.80 -4.82 -7.99
CA ALA A 20 6.31 -5.87 -7.12
C ALA A 20 6.58 -5.33 -5.70
N ALA A 21 7.17 -4.14 -5.59
CA ALA A 21 7.42 -3.48 -4.30
C ALA A 21 6.10 -3.22 -3.54
N ILE A 22 5.07 -2.72 -4.23
CA ILE A 22 3.74 -2.52 -3.64
C ILE A 22 3.17 -3.83 -3.12
N ARG A 23 3.11 -4.87 -3.97
CA ARG A 23 2.55 -6.18 -3.58
C ARG A 23 3.29 -6.77 -2.40
N HIS A 24 4.63 -6.68 -2.40
CA HIS A 24 5.46 -7.12 -1.30
C HIS A 24 5.15 -6.35 -0.01
N LYS A 25 5.00 -5.02 -0.09
CA LYS A 25 4.70 -4.19 1.07
C LYS A 25 3.31 -4.44 1.64
N VAL A 26 2.30 -4.57 0.78
CA VAL A 26 0.94 -4.94 1.18
C VAL A 26 0.94 -6.28 1.91
N LYS A 27 1.65 -7.28 1.37
CA LYS A 27 1.75 -8.60 2.02
C LYS A 27 2.47 -8.52 3.37
N GLN A 28 3.58 -7.79 3.46
CA GLN A 28 4.27 -7.57 4.72
C GLN A 28 3.38 -6.88 5.77
N LEU A 29 2.61 -5.87 5.35
CA LEU A 29 1.70 -5.15 6.24
C LEU A 29 0.56 -6.05 6.74
N GLN A 30 -0.02 -6.89 5.87
CA GLN A 30 -1.02 -7.88 6.27
C GLN A 30 -0.47 -8.92 7.26
N GLN A 31 0.80 -9.31 7.10
CA GLN A 31 1.46 -10.24 8.02
C GLN A 31 1.85 -9.57 9.36
N ALA A 32 2.32 -8.33 9.32
CA ALA A 32 2.72 -7.58 10.51
C ALA A 32 1.53 -7.11 11.35
N HIS A 33 0.39 -6.86 10.71
CA HIS A 33 -0.82 -6.36 11.36
C HIS A 33 -2.00 -7.28 11.03
N PRO A 34 -2.38 -8.22 11.91
CA PRO A 34 -3.57 -9.05 11.71
C PRO A 34 -4.86 -8.20 11.59
N SER A 35 -4.87 -6.99 12.14
CA SER A 35 -5.95 -5.99 11.96
C SER A 35 -6.10 -5.52 10.51
N LEU A 36 -4.99 -5.46 9.76
CA LEU A 36 -4.99 -5.18 8.31
C LEU A 36 -5.45 -6.39 7.49
N ALA A 37 -5.44 -7.61 8.03
CA ALA A 37 -5.98 -8.76 7.33
C ALA A 37 -7.50 -8.64 7.11
N ALA A 38 -8.19 -7.91 8.00
CA ALA A 38 -9.59 -7.52 7.84
C ALA A 38 -9.79 -6.24 6.99
N CYS A 39 -8.69 -5.61 6.57
CA CYS A 39 -8.71 -4.42 5.73
C CYS A 39 -8.30 -4.79 4.29
N GLN A 40 -8.83 -4.06 3.32
CA GLN A 40 -8.41 -4.15 1.93
C GLN A 40 -7.69 -2.89 1.52
N LEU A 41 -6.78 -3.02 0.56
CA LEU A 41 -6.18 -1.87 -0.09
C LEU A 41 -7.29 -1.15 -0.86
N ALA A 42 -7.67 0.02 -0.39
CA ALA A 42 -8.74 0.83 -0.93
C ALA A 42 -8.24 1.74 -2.05
N ASP A 43 -7.04 2.31 -1.87
CA ASP A 43 -6.46 3.23 -2.83
C ASP A 43 -4.93 3.17 -2.81
N VAL A 44 -4.32 3.55 -3.94
CA VAL A 44 -2.87 3.65 -4.09
C VAL A 44 -2.55 5.00 -4.73
N GLY A 45 -2.07 5.93 -3.92
CA GLY A 45 -1.49 7.17 -4.41
C GLY A 45 -0.08 6.91 -4.93
N MET A 46 0.23 7.35 -6.15
CA MET A 46 1.60 7.37 -6.66
C MET A 46 1.96 8.80 -7.00
N LYS A 47 3.10 9.27 -6.48
CA LYS A 47 3.64 10.59 -6.76
C LYS A 47 5.08 10.47 -7.19
N LYS A 48 5.42 11.03 -8.36
CA LYS A 48 6.82 11.16 -8.75
C LYS A 48 7.54 12.10 -7.79
N ALA A 49 8.70 11.68 -7.34
CA ALA A 49 9.63 12.43 -6.51
C ALA A 49 10.99 12.48 -7.20
N ASP A 50 11.85 13.45 -6.84
CA ASP A 50 13.16 13.62 -7.47
C ASP A 50 14.04 12.35 -7.46
N ASN A 51 13.88 11.48 -6.46
CA ASN A 51 14.63 10.23 -6.31
C ASN A 51 13.81 8.96 -6.60
N GLY A 52 12.61 9.07 -7.18
CA GLY A 52 11.80 7.90 -7.51
C GLY A 52 10.30 8.14 -7.51
N VAL A 53 9.55 7.21 -6.94
CA VAL A 53 8.10 7.32 -6.76
C VAL A 53 7.76 7.12 -5.29
N ASP A 54 7.10 8.12 -4.72
CA ASP A 54 6.40 8.02 -3.46
C ASP A 54 5.07 7.31 -3.69
N ILE A 55 4.92 6.17 -3.03
CA ILE A 55 3.73 5.35 -3.11
C ILE A 55 3.04 5.41 -1.76
N THR A 56 1.79 5.81 -1.76
CA THR A 56 0.93 5.90 -0.59
C THR A 56 -0.15 4.84 -0.69
N LEU A 57 -0.11 3.86 0.21
CA LEU A 57 -1.05 2.75 0.29
C LEU A 57 -2.12 3.10 1.32
N TYR A 58 -3.37 3.18 0.87
CA TYR A 58 -4.53 3.43 1.72
C TYR A 58 -5.26 2.12 1.93
N PHE A 59 -5.34 1.70 3.19
CA PHE A 59 -6.13 0.55 3.59
C PHE A 59 -7.39 1.01 4.28
N ALA A 60 -8.52 0.51 3.80
CA ALA A 60 -9.80 0.67 4.47
C ALA A 60 -10.25 -0.68 5.01
N ALA A 61 -10.97 -0.67 6.13
CA ALA A 61 -11.70 -1.86 6.56
C ALA A 61 -12.53 -2.38 5.38
N LYS A 62 -12.50 -3.69 5.11
CA LYS A 62 -13.49 -4.28 4.20
C LYS A 62 -14.84 -3.94 4.82
N SER A 63 -15.62 -3.08 4.18
CA SER A 63 -17.02 -2.95 4.56
C SER A 63 -17.59 -4.35 4.41
N VAL A 64 -17.85 -5.00 5.55
CA VAL A 64 -18.75 -6.13 5.59
C VAL A 64 -20.11 -5.48 5.34
N ASP A 65 -20.49 -5.44 4.07
CA ASP A 65 -21.86 -5.11 3.68
C ASP A 65 -22.72 -6.22 4.30
N ARG A 66 -23.54 -5.83 5.27
CA ARG A 66 -24.29 -6.69 6.19
C ARG A 66 -25.68 -6.92 5.66
#